data_AF-A0A7S2Q1Z8-F1
#
_entry.id   AF-A0A7S2Q1Z8-F1
#
_cell.length_a   1.000
_cell.length_b   1.000
_cell.length_c   1.000
_cell.angle_alpha   90.00
_cell.angle_beta   90.00
_cell.angle_gamma   90.00
#
_symmetry.space_group_name_H-M   'P 1'
#
loop_
_entity.id
_entity.type
_entity.pdbx_description
1 polymer ?
#
loop_
_entity_poly.entity_id
_entity_poly.type
_entity_poly.pdbx_seq_one_letter_code
_entity_poly.pdbx_strand_id
1 'polypeptide(L)'
;ADMLFEHFQTNLGKEVITKETTKIRLLTDARTKKSRGMAFVELSTPETQYECLKLHLTHLDGRRLNVERTTGGGKAAKKSKISHFRESQSAYISQTVDQILSDHMKNGDIMEGELDEGVIALCKRHSAQVVEHALKEYAEEKKVRKERKEELGEKEEEEMRNPSAFLTHMLGRIAEEGFESSNLSGSKRGGGRGG
;
A
#
# COMPACT_ATOMS: atom_id res chain seq x y z
N ALA A 1 18.07 -12.00 -0.01
CA ALA A 1 17.92 -10.84 -0.91
C ALA A 1 16.73 -11.06 -1.82
N ASP A 2 16.55 -12.31 -2.27
CA ASP A 2 15.47 -12.74 -3.17
C ASP A 2 14.08 -12.38 -2.64
N MET A 3 13.76 -12.64 -1.37
CA MET A 3 12.45 -12.24 -0.80
C MET A 3 12.15 -10.74 -0.91
N LEU A 4 13.15 -9.86 -0.75
CA LEU A 4 12.93 -8.42 -0.87
C LEU A 4 12.78 -8.00 -2.34
N PHE A 5 13.49 -8.67 -3.24
CA PHE A 5 13.36 -8.46 -4.67
C PHE A 5 11.98 -8.91 -5.18
N GLU A 6 11.54 -10.09 -4.76
CA GLU A 6 10.21 -10.64 -5.03
C GLU A 6 9.12 -9.71 -4.50
N HIS A 7 9.25 -9.22 -3.26
CA HIS A 7 8.32 -8.23 -2.71
C HIS A 7 8.19 -7.00 -3.62
N PHE A 8 9.30 -6.47 -4.10
CA PHE A 8 9.30 -5.31 -4.99
C PHE A 8 8.63 -5.63 -6.34
N GLN A 9 8.90 -6.80 -6.91
CA GLN A 9 8.27 -7.23 -8.16
C GLN A 9 6.77 -7.50 -8.02
N THR A 10 6.33 -8.09 -6.91
CA THR A 10 4.90 -8.35 -6.64
C THR A 10 4.13 -7.05 -6.50
N ASN A 11 4.72 -6.03 -5.87
CA ASN A 11 4.03 -4.76 -5.62
C ASN A 11 4.15 -3.76 -6.78
N LEU A 12 5.27 -3.74 -7.52
CA LEU A 12 5.53 -2.74 -8.57
C LEU A 12 5.51 -3.30 -9.99
N GLY A 13 5.45 -4.63 -10.13
CA GLY A 13 5.53 -5.32 -11.40
C GLY A 13 6.95 -5.69 -11.82
N LYS A 14 7.06 -6.77 -12.60
CA LYS A 14 8.34 -7.30 -13.12
C LYS A 14 8.98 -6.40 -14.17
N GLU A 15 8.21 -5.50 -14.78
CA GLU A 15 8.70 -4.53 -15.76
C GLU A 15 9.41 -3.34 -15.10
N VAL A 16 8.97 -2.95 -13.90
CA VAL A 16 9.55 -1.83 -13.15
C VAL A 16 10.82 -2.25 -12.41
N ILE A 17 10.83 -3.46 -11.85
CA ILE A 17 11.90 -3.99 -11.02
C ILE A 17 12.56 -5.19 -11.70
N THR A 18 13.77 -4.97 -12.23
CA THR A 18 14.58 -6.02 -12.87
C THR A 18 15.92 -6.19 -12.15
N LYS A 19 16.63 -7.30 -12.41
CA LYS A 19 17.93 -7.56 -11.79
C LYS A 19 19.02 -6.59 -12.28
N GLU A 20 18.81 -6.02 -13.46
CA GLU A 20 19.69 -5.04 -14.09
C GLU A 20 19.48 -3.65 -13.51
N THR A 21 18.25 -3.30 -13.15
CA THR A 21 17.89 -1.97 -12.62
C THR A 21 17.96 -1.88 -11.10
N THR A 22 17.97 -3.03 -10.40
CA THR A 22 17.86 -3.10 -8.94
C THR A 22 18.95 -3.95 -8.32
N LYS A 23 19.74 -3.34 -7.44
CA LYS A 23 20.78 -4.02 -6.67
C LYS A 23 20.50 -3.93 -5.18
N ILE A 24 20.29 -5.08 -4.56
CA ILE A 24 19.95 -5.19 -3.13
C ILE A 24 21.16 -5.68 -2.35
N ARG A 25 21.58 -4.88 -1.36
CA ARG A 25 22.63 -5.24 -0.41
C ARG A 25 22.05 -5.36 1.00
N LEU A 26 21.77 -6.60 1.41
CA LEU A 26 21.34 -6.91 2.77
C LEU A 26 22.50 -6.67 3.75
N LEU A 27 22.24 -5.95 4.84
CA LEU A 27 23.23 -5.83 5.90
C LEU A 27 23.17 -7.07 6.80
N THR A 28 24.28 -7.79 6.86
CA THR A 28 24.46 -8.95 7.73
C THR A 28 25.52 -8.68 8.79
N ASP A 29 25.42 -9.35 9.92
CA ASP A 29 26.51 -9.42 10.87
C ASP A 29 27.73 -10.13 10.25
N ALA A 30 28.93 -9.58 10.46
CA ALA A 30 30.13 -10.06 9.76
C ALA A 30 30.54 -11.47 10.20
N ARG A 31 30.27 -11.83 11.45
CA ARG A 31 30.66 -13.11 12.06
C ARG A 31 29.59 -14.18 11.85
N THR A 32 28.36 -13.89 12.24
CA THR A 32 27.24 -14.84 12.23
C THR A 32 26.52 -14.92 10.89
N LYS A 33 26.78 -13.97 9.97
CA LYS A 33 26.09 -13.81 8.67
C LYS A 33 24.57 -13.60 8.77
N LYS A 34 24.02 -13.42 9.98
CA LYS A 34 22.60 -13.17 10.20
C LYS A 34 22.21 -11.77 9.73
N SER A 35 21.00 -11.64 9.20
CA SER A 35 20.44 -10.34 8.78
C SER A 35 20.34 -9.37 9.95
N ARG A 36 20.62 -8.09 9.69
CA ARG A 36 20.43 -6.98 10.64
C ARG A 36 19.06 -6.29 10.49
N GLY A 37 18.16 -6.87 9.68
CA GLY A 37 16.83 -6.31 9.46
C GLY A 37 16.82 -5.04 8.62
N MET A 38 17.87 -4.80 7.82
CA MET A 38 17.95 -3.66 6.93
C MET A 38 18.74 -3.99 5.65
N ALA A 39 18.36 -3.36 4.55
CA ALA A 39 19.04 -3.48 3.27
C ALA A 39 19.24 -2.09 2.65
N PHE A 40 20.25 -1.98 1.78
CA PHE A 40 20.37 -0.86 0.85
C PHE A 40 19.94 -1.33 -0.52
N VAL A 41 19.10 -0.54 -1.17
CA VAL A 41 18.67 -0.78 -2.54
C VAL A 41 19.23 0.34 -3.40
N GLU A 42 20.05 -0.04 -4.37
CA GLU A 42 20.55 0.85 -5.42
C GLU A 42 19.69 0.63 -6.66
N LEU A 43 19.20 1.73 -7.23
CA LEU A 43 18.30 1.73 -8.38
C LEU A 43 18.95 2.52 -9.52
N SER A 44 18.73 2.09 -10.75
CA SER A 44 19.36 2.68 -11.93
C SER A 44 18.78 4.04 -12.31
N THR A 45 17.50 4.29 -11.99
CA THR A 45 16.77 5.49 -12.42
C THR A 45 16.06 6.18 -11.25
N PRO A 46 15.93 7.53 -11.27
CA PRO A 46 15.14 8.26 -10.29
C PRO A 46 13.67 7.84 -10.26
N GLU A 47 13.09 7.50 -11.41
CA GLU A 47 11.68 7.12 -11.54
C GLU A 47 11.40 5.85 -10.73
N THR A 48 12.21 4.79 -10.93
CA THR A 48 12.09 3.55 -10.15
C THR A 48 12.32 3.78 -8.66
N GLN A 49 13.16 4.76 -8.29
CA GLN A 49 13.33 5.17 -6.91
C GLN A 49 12.03 5.70 -6.30
N TYR A 50 11.34 6.62 -6.98
CA TYR A 50 10.05 7.14 -6.49
C TYR A 50 8.98 6.05 -6.42
N GLU A 51 8.93 5.13 -7.38
CA GLU A 51 8.04 3.96 -7.33
C GLU A 51 8.32 3.09 -6.09
N CYS A 52 9.59 2.82 -5.78
CA CYS A 52 9.95 2.07 -4.58
C CYS A 52 9.56 2.79 -3.27
N LEU A 53 9.53 4.13 -3.25
CA LEU A 53 9.08 4.87 -2.06
C LEU A 53 7.59 4.64 -1.76
N LYS A 54 6.77 4.28 -2.75
CA LYS A 54 5.36 3.92 -2.55
C LYS A 54 5.20 2.65 -1.71
N LEU A 55 6.25 1.82 -1.59
CA LEU A 55 6.28 0.61 -0.76
C LEU A 55 6.52 0.91 0.73
N HIS A 56 6.73 2.18 1.11
CA HIS A 56 6.85 2.55 2.51
C HIS A 56 5.61 2.08 3.30
N LEU A 57 5.82 1.32 4.37
CA LEU A 57 4.81 0.71 5.25
C LEU A 57 4.09 -0.53 4.70
N THR A 58 4.51 -1.08 3.56
CA THR A 58 4.06 -2.41 3.11
C THR A 58 4.53 -3.51 4.07
N HIS A 59 3.79 -4.62 4.15
CA HIS A 59 4.16 -5.76 4.96
C HIS A 59 4.99 -6.75 4.15
N LEU A 60 6.08 -7.24 4.76
CA LEU A 60 6.88 -8.35 4.28
C LEU A 60 7.06 -9.32 5.45
N ASP A 61 6.57 -10.55 5.28
CA ASP A 61 6.65 -11.62 6.30
C ASP A 61 6.10 -11.16 7.67
N GLY A 62 4.88 -10.60 7.66
CA GLY A 62 4.20 -10.10 8.86
C GLY A 62 4.79 -8.83 9.47
N ARG A 63 5.82 -8.23 8.85
CA ARG A 63 6.48 -7.02 9.37
C ARG A 63 6.39 -5.86 8.39
N ARG A 64 6.04 -4.67 8.91
CA ARG A 64 6.06 -3.42 8.14
C ARG A 64 7.48 -3.00 7.78
N LEU A 65 7.69 -2.67 6.51
CA LEU A 65 8.94 -2.17 5.99
C LEU A 65 8.97 -0.64 6.02
N ASN A 66 10.09 -0.08 6.49
CA ASN A 66 10.38 1.34 6.31
C ASN A 66 11.26 1.49 5.08
N VAL A 67 10.67 1.97 3.98
CA VAL A 67 11.41 2.35 2.78
C VAL A 67 11.68 3.85 2.84
N GLU A 68 12.95 4.25 2.86
CA GLU A 68 13.35 5.65 3.03
C GLU A 68 14.49 6.00 2.08
N ARG A 69 14.49 7.22 1.56
CA ARG A 69 15.67 7.75 0.86
C ARG A 69 16.85 7.86 1.82
N THR A 70 18.03 7.52 1.32
CA THR A 70 19.27 7.58 2.07
C THR A 70 20.33 8.38 1.32
N THR A 71 21.37 8.81 2.05
CA THR A 71 22.55 9.47 1.48
C THR A 71 23.81 8.84 2.05
N GLY A 72 24.85 8.78 1.21
CA GLY A 72 26.23 8.59 1.67
C GLY A 72 26.75 9.82 2.42
N GLY A 73 27.93 9.69 3.04
CA GLY A 73 28.66 10.79 3.69
C GLY A 73 28.74 10.71 5.22
N GLY A 74 29.54 11.60 5.81
CA GLY A 74 29.87 11.65 7.25
C GLY A 74 28.69 11.91 8.20
N LYS A 75 28.84 11.53 9.48
CA LYS A 75 27.75 11.40 10.47
C LYS A 75 26.88 12.67 10.69
N ALA A 76 27.47 13.87 10.71
CA ALA A 76 26.73 15.10 11.05
C ALA A 76 25.85 15.61 9.90
N ALA A 77 26.41 15.74 8.70
CA ALA A 77 25.67 16.13 7.49
C ALA A 77 24.55 15.14 7.14
N LYS A 78 24.70 13.88 7.56
CA LYS A 78 23.72 12.82 7.33
C LYS A 78 22.41 13.05 8.09
N LYS A 79 22.42 13.57 9.33
CA LYS A 79 21.20 13.70 10.14
C LYS A 79 20.23 14.73 9.56
N SER A 80 20.72 15.93 9.21
CA SER A 80 19.90 16.99 8.61
C SER A 80 19.33 16.58 7.25
N LYS A 81 20.17 15.99 6.37
CA LYS A 81 19.71 15.49 5.06
C LYS A 81 18.64 14.41 5.18
N ILE A 82 18.80 13.46 6.11
CA ILE A 82 17.79 12.42 6.34
C ILE A 82 16.47 13.02 6.83
N SER A 83 16.49 14.02 7.73
CA SER A 83 15.26 14.69 8.18
C SER A 83 14.52 15.31 7.00
N HIS A 84 15.22 16.10 6.19
CA HIS A 84 14.66 16.70 4.99
C HIS A 84 14.10 15.63 4.04
N PHE A 85 14.82 14.52 3.83
CA PHE A 85 14.33 13.45 2.96
C PHE A 85 13.06 12.80 3.47
N ARG A 86 12.93 12.62 4.80
CA ARG A 86 11.71 12.07 5.42
C ARG A 86 10.54 13.04 5.29
N GLU A 87 10.75 14.32 5.54
CA GLU A 87 9.71 15.35 5.39
C GLU A 87 9.19 15.41 3.95
N SER A 88 10.11 15.55 2.99
CA SER A 88 9.72 15.60 1.56
C SER A 88 9.18 14.27 1.03
N GLN A 89 9.60 13.12 1.58
CA GLN A 89 9.02 11.83 1.24
C GLN A 89 7.61 11.68 1.81
N SER A 90 7.37 12.12 3.05
CA SER A 90 6.04 12.11 3.67
C SER A 90 5.07 12.98 2.87
N ALA A 91 5.51 14.16 2.44
CA ALA A 91 4.73 15.04 1.56
C ALA A 91 4.42 14.36 0.20
N TYR A 92 5.42 13.73 -0.43
CA TYR A 92 5.23 12.99 -1.68
C TYR A 92 4.21 11.84 -1.54
N ILE A 93 4.31 11.05 -0.48
CA ILE A 93 3.36 9.94 -0.23
C ILE A 93 1.95 10.48 0.01
N SER A 94 1.81 11.53 0.83
CA SER A 94 0.50 12.17 1.04
C SER A 94 -0.10 12.64 -0.28
N GLN A 95 0.67 13.36 -1.10
CA GLN A 95 0.21 13.85 -2.40
C GLN A 95 -0.15 12.71 -3.35
N THR A 96 0.61 11.62 -3.33
CA THR A 96 0.32 10.42 -4.13
C THR A 96 -1.02 9.80 -3.72
N VAL A 97 -1.28 9.67 -2.41
CA VAL A 97 -2.56 9.17 -1.89
C VAL A 97 -3.72 10.11 -2.23
N ASP A 98 -3.51 11.43 -2.11
CA ASP A 98 -4.50 12.44 -2.52
C ASP A 98 -4.85 12.33 -4.01
N GLN A 99 -3.84 12.09 -4.86
CA GLN A 99 -4.04 11.89 -6.29
C GLN A 99 -4.83 10.61 -6.58
N ILE A 100 -4.50 9.48 -5.94
CA ILE A 100 -5.22 8.22 -6.10
C ILE A 100 -6.71 8.41 -5.74
N LEU A 101 -7.00 9.04 -4.61
CA LEU A 101 -8.38 9.35 -4.20
C LEU A 101 -9.08 10.25 -5.21
N SER A 102 -8.42 11.32 -5.67
CA SER A 102 -8.97 12.25 -6.66
C SER A 102 -9.31 11.55 -7.99
N ASP A 103 -8.47 10.60 -8.43
CA ASP A 103 -8.70 9.88 -9.67
C ASP A 103 -9.92 8.95 -9.58
N HIS A 104 -10.08 8.24 -8.46
CA HIS A 104 -11.30 7.46 -8.21
C HIS A 104 -12.56 8.34 -8.10
N MET A 105 -12.45 9.55 -7.55
CA MET A 105 -13.57 10.50 -7.53
C MET A 105 -13.93 10.99 -8.95
N LYS A 106 -12.94 11.32 -9.78
CA LYS A 106 -13.16 11.74 -11.17
C LYS A 106 -13.75 10.63 -12.03
N ASN A 107 -13.37 9.39 -11.78
CA ASN A 107 -13.90 8.22 -12.48
C ASN A 107 -15.34 7.87 -12.04
N GLY A 108 -15.84 8.49 -10.96
CA GLY A 108 -17.16 8.22 -10.40
C GLY A 108 -17.22 6.98 -9.50
N ASP A 109 -16.07 6.39 -9.16
CA ASP A 109 -16.00 5.25 -8.25
C ASP A 109 -16.38 5.66 -6.82
N ILE A 110 -16.00 6.89 -6.42
CA ILE A 110 -16.25 7.48 -5.10
C ILE A 110 -16.95 8.82 -5.29
N MET A 111 -18.10 9.01 -4.65
CA MET A 111 -18.85 10.27 -4.65
C MET A 111 -18.29 11.24 -3.61
N GLU A 112 -18.49 12.52 -3.84
CA GLU A 112 -18.15 13.55 -2.86
C GLU A 112 -18.95 13.34 -1.55
N GLY A 113 -18.25 13.34 -0.41
CA GLY A 113 -18.85 13.07 0.90
C GLY A 113 -19.18 11.60 1.19
N GLU A 114 -18.85 10.67 0.29
CA GLU A 114 -19.07 9.22 0.50
C GLU A 114 -18.16 8.66 1.61
N LEU A 115 -16.92 9.14 1.67
CA LEU A 115 -15.93 8.76 2.67
C LEU A 115 -15.75 9.90 3.67
N ASP A 116 -15.72 9.55 4.96
CA ASP A 116 -15.43 10.52 6.02
C ASP A 116 -13.94 10.90 6.07
N GLU A 117 -13.66 12.03 6.73
CA GLU A 117 -12.30 12.55 6.90
C GLU A 117 -11.37 11.58 7.64
N GLY A 118 -11.93 10.74 8.54
CA GLY A 118 -11.18 9.76 9.31
C GLY A 118 -10.61 8.65 8.42
N VAL A 119 -11.39 8.17 7.45
CA VAL A 119 -10.97 7.18 6.46
C VAL A 119 -10.00 7.78 5.45
N ILE A 120 -10.24 9.01 5.00
CA ILE A 120 -9.28 9.73 4.14
C ILE A 120 -7.92 9.88 4.85
N ALA A 121 -7.93 10.26 6.13
CA ALA A 121 -6.72 10.32 6.95
C ALA A 121 -6.10 8.94 7.19
N LEU A 122 -6.91 7.88 7.27
CA LEU A 122 -6.43 6.50 7.37
C LEU A 122 -5.67 6.09 6.11
N CYS A 123 -6.16 6.41 4.91
CA CYS A 123 -5.46 6.14 3.65
C CYS A 123 -4.02 6.67 3.69
N LYS A 124 -3.82 7.90 4.22
CA LYS A 124 -2.49 8.52 4.35
C LYS A 124 -1.55 7.83 5.35
N ARG A 125 -2.07 6.95 6.21
CA ARG A 125 -1.28 6.13 7.16
C ARG A 125 -0.87 4.77 6.60
N HIS A 126 -1.41 4.38 5.46
CA HIS A 126 -1.06 3.16 4.74
C HIS A 126 -0.10 3.47 3.58
N SER A 127 0.56 2.43 3.06
CA SER A 127 1.36 2.55 1.84
C SER A 127 0.46 2.91 0.66
N ALA A 128 0.97 3.69 -0.31
CA ALA A 128 0.19 4.07 -1.49
C ALA A 128 -0.34 2.85 -2.26
N GLN A 129 0.41 1.76 -2.30
CA GLN A 129 -0.01 0.50 -2.93
C GLN A 129 -1.23 -0.12 -2.24
N VAL A 130 -1.22 -0.25 -0.91
CA VAL A 130 -2.40 -0.72 -0.14
C VAL A 130 -3.63 0.15 -0.42
N VAL A 131 -3.47 1.47 -0.48
CA VAL A 131 -4.59 2.38 -0.78
C VAL A 131 -5.11 2.15 -2.20
N GLU A 132 -4.21 2.09 -3.19
CA GLU A 132 -4.57 1.86 -4.59
C GLU A 132 -5.35 0.56 -4.77
N HIS A 133 -4.88 -0.54 -4.18
CA HIS A 133 -5.56 -1.84 -4.25
C HIS A 133 -6.90 -1.83 -3.50
N ALA A 134 -6.97 -1.21 -2.32
CA ALA A 134 -8.20 -1.13 -1.55
C ALA A 134 -9.29 -0.33 -2.27
N LEU A 135 -8.91 0.74 -2.97
CA LEU A 135 -9.86 1.56 -3.73
C LEU A 135 -10.31 0.90 -5.04
N LYS A 136 -9.42 0.13 -5.70
CA LYS A 136 -9.82 -0.72 -6.83
C LYS A 136 -10.85 -1.77 -6.41
N GLU A 137 -10.58 -2.50 -5.33
CA GLU A 137 -11.52 -3.50 -4.81
C GLU A 137 -12.83 -2.86 -4.33
N TYR A 138 -12.76 -1.67 -3.70
CA TYR A 138 -13.92 -0.88 -3.33
C TYR A 138 -14.81 -0.56 -4.54
N ALA A 139 -14.20 -0.07 -5.62
CA ALA A 139 -14.90 0.31 -6.85
C ALA A 139 -15.54 -0.90 -7.53
N GLU A 140 -14.81 -2.02 -7.61
CA GLU A 140 -15.30 -3.27 -8.19
C GLU A 140 -16.50 -3.82 -7.42
N GLU A 141 -16.42 -3.88 -6.09
CA GLU A 141 -17.53 -4.37 -5.27
C GLU A 141 -18.77 -3.47 -5.39
N LYS A 142 -18.58 -2.14 -5.46
CA LYS A 142 -19.68 -1.19 -5.68
C LYS A 142 -20.36 -1.42 -7.04
N LYS A 143 -19.56 -1.71 -8.07
CA LYS A 143 -20.07 -2.05 -9.40
C LYS A 143 -20.86 -3.37 -9.38
N VAL A 144 -20.33 -4.42 -8.76
CA VAL A 144 -21.01 -5.72 -8.64
C VAL A 144 -22.36 -5.60 -7.93
N ARG A 145 -22.43 -4.82 -6.84
CA ARG A 145 -23.70 -4.57 -6.13
C ARG A 145 -24.68 -3.76 -6.96
N LYS A 146 -24.20 -2.83 -7.78
CA LYS A 146 -25.08 -2.09 -8.68
C LYS A 146 -25.69 -3.02 -9.74
N GLU A 147 -24.88 -3.89 -10.35
CA GLU A 147 -25.33 -4.86 -11.36
C GLU A 147 -26.34 -5.86 -10.76
N ARG A 148 -26.08 -6.38 -9.56
CA ARG A 148 -27.01 -7.29 -8.86
C ARG A 148 -28.35 -6.64 -8.53
N LYS A 149 -28.36 -5.37 -8.12
CA LYS A 149 -29.59 -4.59 -7.85
C LYS A 149 -30.43 -4.44 -9.11
N GLU A 150 -29.78 -4.25 -10.25
CA GLU A 150 -30.44 -4.16 -11.56
C GLU A 150 -31.03 -5.52 -12.00
N GLU A 151 -30.36 -6.64 -11.69
CA GLU A 151 -30.82 -8.01 -12.04
C GLU A 151 -31.93 -8.55 -11.14
N LEU A 152 -31.81 -8.40 -9.81
CA LEU A 152 -32.71 -9.00 -8.81
C LEU A 152 -33.89 -8.09 -8.41
N GLY A 153 -33.85 -6.82 -8.83
CA GLY A 153 -34.81 -5.79 -8.45
C GLY A 153 -34.63 -5.30 -7.00
N GLU A 154 -35.37 -4.25 -6.63
CA GLU A 154 -35.23 -3.50 -5.36
C GLU A 154 -35.39 -4.32 -4.07
N LYS A 155 -35.71 -5.61 -4.14
CA LYS A 155 -36.20 -6.38 -2.99
C LYS A 155 -35.12 -6.89 -2.03
N GLU A 156 -33.83 -6.91 -2.39
CA GLU A 156 -32.82 -7.53 -1.51
C GLU A 156 -31.48 -6.82 -1.36
N GLU A 157 -31.15 -5.76 -2.12
CA GLU A 157 -29.81 -5.18 -2.04
C GLU A 157 -29.76 -3.81 -1.36
N GLU A 158 -29.26 -3.82 -0.12
CA GLU A 158 -28.92 -2.62 0.61
C GLU A 158 -27.73 -1.94 -0.08
N GLU A 159 -27.92 -0.70 -0.54
CA GLU A 159 -26.80 0.21 -0.82
C GLU A 159 -25.77 0.11 0.31
N MET A 160 -24.48 0.21 -0.02
CA MET A 160 -23.40 0.03 0.96
C MET A 160 -23.64 0.96 2.16
N ARG A 161 -24.17 0.40 3.26
CA ARG A 161 -24.69 1.20 4.40
C ARG A 161 -23.63 2.01 5.12
N ASN A 162 -22.35 1.68 4.92
CA ASN A 162 -21.22 2.41 5.48
C ASN A 162 -19.96 2.25 4.60
N PRO A 163 -19.81 3.11 3.57
CA PRO A 163 -18.63 3.16 2.70
C PRO A 163 -17.31 3.25 3.46
N SER A 164 -17.25 4.15 4.43
CA SER A 164 -16.10 4.37 5.29
C SER A 164 -15.65 3.10 6.03
N ALA A 165 -16.58 2.41 6.69
CA ALA A 165 -16.26 1.19 7.44
C ALA A 165 -15.83 0.06 6.50
N PHE A 166 -16.46 -0.05 5.33
CA PHE A 166 -16.10 -1.05 4.33
C PHE A 166 -14.67 -0.82 3.80
N LEU A 167 -14.34 0.42 3.42
CA LEU A 167 -12.99 0.76 2.97
C LEU A 167 -11.94 0.59 4.09
N THR A 168 -12.29 0.97 5.32
CA THR A 168 -11.42 0.74 6.50
C THR A 168 -11.09 -0.75 6.67
N HIS A 169 -12.08 -1.62 6.52
CA HIS A 169 -11.88 -3.06 6.59
C HIS A 169 -10.95 -3.56 5.47
N MET A 170 -11.16 -3.11 4.23
CA MET A 170 -10.29 -3.49 3.10
C MET A 170 -8.85 -3.01 3.28
N LEU A 171 -8.64 -1.77 3.74
CA LEU A 171 -7.30 -1.25 4.03
C LEU A 171 -6.56 -2.11 5.05
N GLY A 172 -7.24 -2.52 6.14
CA GLY A 172 -6.68 -3.41 7.15
C GLY A 172 -6.34 -4.78 6.57
N ARG A 173 -7.32 -5.41 5.91
CA ARG A 173 -7.16 -6.74 5.31
C ARG A 173 -6.02 -6.79 4.29
N ILE A 174 -6.00 -5.86 3.34
CA ILE A 174 -4.97 -5.80 2.29
C ILE A 174 -3.59 -5.49 2.88
N ALA A 175 -3.52 -4.64 3.91
CA ALA A 175 -2.26 -4.38 4.58
C ALA A 175 -1.67 -5.65 5.21
N GLU A 176 -2.50 -6.48 5.85
CA GLU A 176 -2.05 -7.67 6.58
C GLU A 176 -1.85 -8.90 5.68
N GLU A 177 -2.79 -9.15 4.76
CA GLU A 177 -2.83 -10.35 3.92
C GLU A 177 -2.10 -10.18 2.57
N GLY A 178 -1.86 -8.94 2.14
CA GLY A 178 -1.37 -8.64 0.79
C GLY A 178 -2.47 -8.66 -0.27
N PHE A 179 -2.08 -8.50 -1.55
CA PHE A 179 -3.03 -8.30 -2.66
C PHE A 179 -3.60 -9.59 -3.26
N GLU A 180 -2.97 -10.74 -3.01
CA GLU A 180 -3.33 -12.00 -3.65
C GLU A 180 -4.54 -12.71 -2.99
N SER A 181 -5.00 -12.23 -1.82
CA SER A 181 -6.12 -12.85 -1.10
C SER A 181 -7.52 -12.48 -1.64
N SER A 182 -7.61 -11.60 -2.64
CA SER A 182 -8.88 -11.13 -3.23
C SER A 182 -9.71 -12.24 -3.91
N ASN A 183 -9.12 -13.39 -4.24
CA ASN A 183 -9.84 -14.52 -4.86
C ASN A 183 -10.46 -15.52 -3.87
N LEU A 184 -10.34 -15.34 -2.55
CA LEU A 184 -10.74 -16.37 -1.57
C LEU A 184 -11.85 -15.98 -0.58
N SER A 185 -12.40 -14.77 -0.60
CA SER A 185 -13.42 -14.35 0.39
C SER A 185 -14.86 -14.50 -0.09
N GLY A 186 -15.16 -15.59 -0.80
CA GLY A 186 -16.50 -16.16 -0.76
C GLY A 186 -16.80 -16.66 0.66
N SER A 187 -17.49 -15.84 1.46
CA SER A 187 -18.18 -16.27 2.69
C SER A 187 -17.31 -16.95 3.78
N LYS A 188 -16.68 -16.15 4.64
CA LYS A 188 -16.55 -16.51 6.06
C LYS A 188 -16.98 -15.35 6.96
N ARG A 189 -18.28 -15.29 7.22
CA ARG A 189 -18.84 -14.63 8.42
C ARG A 189 -18.28 -15.37 9.65
N GLY A 190 -17.17 -14.90 10.18
CA GLY A 190 -16.63 -15.33 11.47
C GLY A 190 -17.23 -14.49 12.59
N GLY A 191 -18.35 -14.92 13.15
CA GLY A 191 -18.81 -14.44 14.45
C GLY A 191 -17.85 -14.89 15.55
N GLY A 192 -17.38 -13.97 16.37
CA GLY A 192 -16.44 -14.27 17.45
C GLY A 192 -16.33 -13.11 18.45
N ARG A 193 -17.30 -13.07 19.37
CA ARG A 193 -17.37 -12.20 20.54
C ARG A 193 -16.64 -12.90 21.69
N GLY A 194 -15.79 -12.19 22.43
CA GLY A 194 -15.40 -12.58 23.80
C GLY A 194 -13.91 -12.51 24.11
N GLY A 195 -13.57 -11.78 25.19
CA GLY A 195 -12.24 -11.69 25.79
C GLY A 195 -11.96 -10.31 26.36
#